data_AF-A0A938AYM1-F1
#
_entry.id   AF-A0A938AYM1-F1
#
_cell.length_a   1.000
_cell.length_b   1.000
_cell.length_c   1.000
_cell.angle_alpha   90.00
_cell.angle_beta   90.00
_cell.angle_gamma   90.00
#
_symmetry.space_group_name_H-M   'P 1'
#
loop_
_entity.id
_entity.type
_entity.pdbx_description
1 polymer ?
#
loop_
_entity_poly.entity_id
_entity_poly.type
_entity_poly.pdbx_seq_one_letter_code
_entity_poly.pdbx_strand_id
1 'polypeptide(L)' 'GVTYDFGDGTPSVTRLATNHVYLKEGAYTITMTVKDARGRTGVAKRTITVTK' A
#
# COMPACT_ATOMS: atom_id res chain seq x y z
N GLY A 1 -1.71 -7.42 -11.89
CA GLY A 1 -0.92 -7.47 -10.65
C GLY A 1 -1.41 -6.41 -9.69
N VAL A 2 -1.29 -6.64 -8.38
CA VAL A 2 -1.61 -5.65 -7.34
C VAL A 2 -0.33 -5.30 -6.61
N THR A 3 -0.04 -4.01 -6.48
CA THR A 3 1.14 -3.48 -5.80
C THR A 3 0.70 -2.54 -4.69
N TYR A 4 1.26 -2.73 -3.51
CA TYR A 4 1.03 -1.91 -2.32
C TYR A 4 2.27 -1.10 -1.98
N ASP A 5 2.09 0.22 -1.83
CA ASP A 5 3.01 1.12 -1.16
C ASP A 5 2.38 1.49 0.19
N PHE A 6 3.11 1.27 1.28
CA PHE A 6 2.61 1.47 2.64
C PHE A 6 2.77 2.90 3.14
N GLY A 7 3.51 3.75 2.43
CA GLY A 7 3.69 5.16 2.75
C GLY A 7 4.66 5.44 3.90
N ASP A 8 5.42 4.45 4.36
CA ASP A 8 6.42 4.57 5.44
C ASP A 8 7.88 4.47 4.96
N GLY A 9 8.07 4.39 3.64
CA GLY A 9 9.40 4.26 3.01
C GLY A 9 9.92 2.82 2.92
N THR A 10 9.17 1.82 3.40
CA THR A 10 9.50 0.42 3.15
C THR A 10 9.27 0.03 1.68
N PRO A 11 9.94 -1.03 1.17
CA PRO A 11 9.74 -1.46 -0.21
C PRO A 11 8.29 -1.86 -0.51
N SER A 12 7.80 -1.48 -1.69
CA SER A 12 6.46 -1.88 -2.14
C SER A 12 6.36 -3.40 -2.35
N VAL A 13 5.19 -3.96 -2.08
CA VAL A 13 4.92 -5.40 -2.21
C VAL A 13 3.94 -5.67 -3.33
N THR A 14 4.24 -6.63 -4.21
CA THR A 14 3.33 -7.06 -5.28
C THR A 14 2.69 -8.41 -4.94
N ARG A 15 1.48 -8.38 -4.37
CA ARG A 15 0.70 -9.57 -3.98
C ARG A 15 -0.79 -9.19 -3.86
N LEU A 16 -1.72 -10.15 -3.95
CA LEU A 16 -3.15 -9.87 -3.79
C LEU A 16 -3.51 -9.46 -2.35
N ALA A 17 -2.90 -10.11 -1.37
CA ALA A 17 -3.05 -9.81 0.05
C ALA A 17 -1.67 -9.81 0.72
N THR A 18 -1.48 -8.90 1.67
CA THR A 18 -0.24 -8.75 2.43
C THR A 18 -0.53 -8.16 3.81
N ASN A 19 0.33 -8.49 4.77
CA ASN A 19 0.38 -7.80 6.06
C ASN A 19 1.57 -6.85 6.03
N HIS A 20 1.49 -5.75 6.79
CA HIS A 20 2.58 -4.80 6.96
C HIS A 20 2.61 -4.30 8.40
N VAL A 21 3.80 -4.06 8.93
CA VAL A 21 3.99 -3.61 10.32
C VAL A 21 4.65 -2.24 10.30
N TYR A 22 3.96 -1.26 10.87
CA TYR A 22 4.49 0.08 11.07
C TYR A 22 5.20 0.15 12.43
N LEU A 23 6.50 0.46 12.41
CA LEU A 23 7.32 0.49 13.63
C LEU A 23 7.24 1.81 14.40
N LYS A 24 6.68 2.85 13.78
CA LYS A 24 6.57 4.19 14.36
C LYS A 24 5.12 4.64 14.32
N GLU A 25 4.75 5.46 15.30
CA GLU A 25 3.50 6.20 15.26
C GLU A 25 3.52 7.19 14.11
N GLY A 26 2.36 7.46 13.53
CA GLY A 26 2.23 8.38 12.42
C GLY A 26 1.01 8.11 11.56
N ALA A 27 0.71 9.08 10.68
CA ALA A 27 -0.28 8.90 9.63
C ALA A 27 0.41 8.38 8.36
N TYR A 28 -0.03 7.23 7.86
CA TYR A 28 0.51 6.59 6.68
C TYR A 28 -0.55 6.49 5.60
N THR A 29 -0.23 6.93 4.38
CA THR A 29 -1.13 6.79 3.23
C THR A 29 -0.71 5.58 2.40
N ILE A 30 -1.49 4.52 2.54
CA ILE A 30 -1.33 3.29 1.75
C ILE A 30 -1.85 3.56 0.34
N THR A 31 -1.05 3.25 -0.67
CA THR A 31 -1.44 3.32 -2.08
C THR A 31 -1.45 1.92 -2.67
N MET A 32 -2.62 1.47 -3.12
CA MET A 32 -2.79 0.22 -3.86
C MET A 32 -2.93 0.53 -5.36
N THR A 33 -2.05 -0.04 -6.16
CA THR A 33 -2.09 0.05 -7.62
C THR A 33 -2.43 -1.31 -8.20
N VAL A 34 -3.51 -1.38 -8.97
CA VAL A 34 -3.93 -2.58 -9.69
C VAL A 34 -3.65 -2.38 -11.18
N LYS A 35 -2.96 -3.32 -11.82
CA LYS A 35 -2.79 -3.36 -13.27
C LYS A 35 -3.51 -4.57 -13.85
N ASP A 36 -4.44 -4.35 -14.78
CA ASP A 36 -5.17 -5.41 -15.46
C ASP A 36 -4.33 -6.03 -16.60
N ALA A 37 -4.83 -7.11 -17.20
CA ALA A 37 -4.15 -7.82 -18.28
C ALA A 37 -4.02 -7.00 -19.58
N ARG A 38 -4.82 -5.94 -19.73
CA ARG A 38 -4.77 -5.00 -20.86
C ARG A 38 -3.85 -3.81 -20.56
N GLY A 39 -3.16 -3.84 -19.42
CA GLY A 39 -2.21 -2.83 -18.99
C GLY A 39 -2.85 -1.60 -18.34
N ARG A 40 -4.18 -1.55 -18.15
CA ARG A 40 -4.85 -0.43 -17.49
C ARG A 40 -4.57 -0.45 -16.01
N THR A 41 -4.42 0.73 -15.42
CA THR A 41 -4.14 0.89 -14.00
C THR A 41 -5.31 1.53 -13.26
N GLY A 42 -5.62 0.98 -12.09
CA GLY A 42 -6.50 1.58 -11.09
C GLY A 42 -5.70 1.84 -9.82
N VAL A 43 -5.98 2.96 -9.15
CA VAL A 43 -5.30 3.36 -7.92
C VAL A 43 -6.34 3.60 -6.84
N ALA A 44 -6.11 3.01 -5.66
CA ALA A 44 -6.87 3.30 -4.45
C ALA A 44 -5.90 3.77 -3.36
N LYS A 45 -6.33 4.73 -2.54
CA LYS A 45 -5.56 5.23 -1.42
C LYS A 45 -6.36 5.11 -0.13
N ARG A 46 -5.67 4.83 0.96
CA ARG A 46 -6.26 4.79 2.30
C ARG A 46 -5.25 5.27 3.32
N THR A 47 -5.64 6.25 4.11
CA THR A 47 -4.82 6.73 5.22
C THR A 47 -5.17 5.98 6.48
N ILE A 48 -4.16 5.58 7.23
CA ILE A 48 -4.30 5.02 8.57
C ILE A 48 -3.46 5.84 9.55
N THR A 49 -3.87 5.86 10.80
CA THR A 49 -3.11 6.49 11.89
C THR A 49 -2.67 5.41 12.85
N VAL A 50 -1.36 5.29 13.05
CA VAL A 50 -0.74 4.38 14.01
C VAL A 50 -0.43 5.17 15.26
N THR A 51 -0.99 4.72 16.38
CA THR A 51 -0.76 5.25 17.73
C THR A 51 -0.37 4.10 18.65
N LYS A 52 0.35 4.39 19.72
CA LYS A 52 0.71 3.45 20.78
C LYS A 52 -0.48 3.03 21.64
#